data_AF-A0A6B3GQM7-F1
#
_entry.id   AF-A0A6B3GQM7-F1
#
_cell.length_a   1.000
_cell.length_b   1.000
_cell.length_c   1.000
_cell.angle_alpha   90.00
_cell.angle_beta   90.00
_cell.angle_gamma   90.00
#
_symmetry.space_group_name_H-M   'P 1'
#
loop_
_entity.id
_entity.type
_entity.pdbx_description
1 polymer ?
#
loop_
_entity_poly.entity_id
_entity_poly.type
_entity_poly.pdbx_seq_one_letter_code
_entity_poly.pdbx_strand_id
1 'polypeptide(L)'
;ARHKFANATLADFIDNLASATDRDVHAWAGQWLRTTGIDTLTAETGTPAPTGPAGTPANGNGQSWALTVTREGSRPHRITVGAYDHALN
;
A
#
# COMPACT_ATOMS: atom_id res chain seq x y z
N ALA A 1 29.98 -9.04 12.58
CA ALA A 1 30.71 -8.06 13.42
C ALA A 1 31.12 -6.79 12.66
N ARG A 2 30.45 -6.40 11.56
CA ARG A 2 30.98 -5.38 10.63
C ARG A 2 31.00 -3.94 11.18
N HIS A 3 30.18 -3.63 12.20
CA HIS A 3 30.17 -2.31 12.87
C HIS A 3 30.04 -2.41 14.41
N LYS A 4 30.47 -3.52 15.03
CA LYS A 4 30.30 -3.69 16.48
C LYS A 4 31.14 -2.63 17.21
N PHE A 5 30.50 -1.81 18.06
CA PHE A 5 31.11 -0.72 18.84
C PHE A 5 31.61 0.49 18.03
N ALA A 6 31.14 0.67 16.79
CA ALA A 6 31.45 1.82 15.95
C ALA A 6 30.16 2.53 15.47
N ASN A 7 30.31 3.74 14.95
CA ASN A 7 29.21 4.46 14.29
C ASN A 7 28.94 3.89 12.88
N ALA A 8 27.70 3.99 12.41
CA ALA A 8 27.29 3.60 11.06
C ALA A 8 26.54 4.76 10.38
N THR A 9 26.65 4.84 9.06
CA THR A 9 25.94 5.84 8.26
C THR A 9 24.57 5.31 7.83
N LEU A 10 23.71 6.21 7.32
CA LEU A 10 22.45 5.80 6.70
C LEU A 10 22.68 4.84 5.52
N ALA A 11 23.75 5.02 4.74
CA ALA A 11 24.08 4.11 3.65
C ALA A 11 24.38 2.71 4.16
N ASP A 12 25.20 2.59 5.23
CA ASP A 12 25.50 1.29 5.85
C ASP A 12 24.22 0.58 6.34
N PHE A 13 23.27 1.34 6.90
CA PHE A 13 21.99 0.78 7.34
C PHE A 13 21.14 0.26 6.16
N ILE A 14 21.01 1.05 5.09
CA ILE A 14 20.24 0.66 3.90
C ILE A 14 20.85 -0.56 3.21
N ASP A 15 22.18 -0.63 3.12
CA ASP A 15 22.87 -1.78 2.52
C ASP A 15 22.67 -3.06 3.34
N ASN A 16 22.70 -2.97 4.68
CA ASN A 16 22.38 -4.12 5.54
C ASN A 16 20.92 -4.57 5.35
N LEU A 17 19.96 -3.65 5.25
CA LEU A 17 18.56 -3.99 5.03
C LEU A 17 18.34 -4.64 3.65
N ALA A 18 18.97 -4.13 2.60
CA ALA A 18 18.94 -4.70 1.26
C ALA A 18 19.50 -6.13 1.22
N SER A 19 20.50 -6.45 2.05
CA SER A 19 21.05 -7.82 2.12
C SER A 19 20.06 -8.86 2.66
N ALA A 20 19.01 -8.42 3.35
CA ALA A 20 18.01 -9.30 3.97
C ALA A 20 16.73 -9.48 3.14
N THR A 21 16.62 -8.81 1.98
CA THR A 21 15.39 -8.86 1.16
C THR A 21 15.68 -8.61 -0.31
N ASP A 22 14.97 -9.30 -1.21
CA ASP A 22 15.07 -9.07 -2.67
C ASP A 22 14.36 -7.79 -3.15
N ARG A 23 13.97 -6.90 -2.22
CA ARG A 23 13.24 -5.67 -2.52
C ARG A 23 14.21 -4.52 -2.78
N ASP A 24 13.77 -3.56 -3.59
CA ASP A 24 14.52 -2.33 -3.82
C ASP A 24 14.39 -1.38 -2.61
N VAL A 25 15.20 -1.65 -1.60
CA VAL A 25 15.28 -0.87 -0.36
C VAL A 25 15.90 0.51 -0.61
N HIS A 26 16.79 0.64 -1.61
CA HIS A 26 17.42 1.92 -1.94
C HIS A 26 16.43 2.91 -2.55
N ALA A 27 15.58 2.47 -3.48
CA ALA A 27 14.50 3.29 -4.00
C ALA A 27 13.49 3.66 -2.90
N TRP A 28 13.14 2.71 -2.04
CA TRP A 28 12.29 2.97 -0.87
C TRP A 28 12.89 4.03 0.05
N ALA A 29 14.16 3.90 0.43
CA ALA A 29 14.85 4.84 1.31
C ALA A 29 14.94 6.24 0.70
N GLY A 30 15.12 6.33 -0.62
CA GLY A 30 15.06 7.59 -1.36
C GLY A 30 13.70 8.28 -1.19
N GLN A 31 12.61 7.55 -1.31
CA GLN A 31 11.25 8.12 -1.20
C GLN A 31 10.84 8.38 0.26
N TRP A 32 11.24 7.54 1.22
CA TRP A 32 10.73 7.60 2.59
C TRP A 32 11.63 8.33 3.57
N LEU A 33 12.96 8.23 3.44
CA LEU A 33 13.89 8.80 4.40
C LEU A 33 14.51 10.11 3.93
N ARG A 34 14.51 10.36 2.61
CA ARG A 34 15.15 11.54 2.00
C ARG A 34 14.16 12.60 1.51
N THR A 35 12.86 12.34 1.60
CA THR A 35 11.82 13.35 1.30
C THR A 35 11.06 13.69 2.58
N THR A 36 10.74 14.97 2.78
CA THR A 36 9.87 15.41 3.86
C THR A 36 8.41 15.39 3.43
N GLY A 37 7.48 15.37 4.40
CA GLY A 37 6.04 15.33 4.14
C GLY A 37 5.37 14.03 4.54
N ILE A 38 4.07 13.94 4.30
CA ILE A 38 3.23 12.76 4.53
C ILE A 38 2.42 12.47 3.26
N ASP A 39 2.05 11.21 3.07
CA ASP A 39 1.06 10.80 2.07
C ASP A 39 -0.27 10.52 2.80
N THR A 40 -1.39 10.89 2.19
CA THR A 40 -2.74 10.59 2.69
C THR A 40 -3.36 9.49 1.84
N LEU A 41 -3.87 8.44 2.48
CA LEU A 41 -4.66 7.39 1.85
C LEU A 41 -6.11 7.49 2.35
N THR A 42 -7.04 7.71 1.44
CA THR A 42 -8.48 7.79 1.72
C THR A 42 -9.17 6.58 1.14
N ALA A 43 -9.93 5.86 1.97
CA ALA A 43 -10.66 4.66 1.58
C ALA A 43 -12.17 4.91 1.68
N GLU A 44 -12.88 4.75 0.57
CA GLU A 44 -14.32 5.00 0.49
C GLU A 44 -15.02 3.79 -0.13
N THR A 45 -16.08 3.33 0.55
CA THR A 45 -16.97 2.30 0.01
C THR A 45 -18.17 2.96 -0.66
N GLY A 46 -18.59 2.43 -1.81
CA GLY A 46 -19.78 2.91 -2.49
C GLY A 46 -20.38 1.87 -3.41
N THR A 47 -21.35 2.30 -4.21
CA THR A 47 -21.89 1.48 -5.29
C THR A 47 -20.93 1.52 -6.48
N PRO A 48 -20.61 0.38 -7.10
CA PRO A 48 -19.78 0.39 -8.30
C PRO A 48 -20.45 1.18 -9.42
N ALA A 49 -19.63 1.87 -10.22
CA ALA A 49 -20.11 2.51 -11.43
C ALA A 49 -20.73 1.45 -12.37
N PRO A 50 -21.79 1.79 -13.14
CA PRO A 50 -22.38 0.86 -14.08
C PRO A 50 -21.34 0.46 -15.13
N THR A 51 -20.96 -0.82 -15.16
CA THR A 51 -19.91 -1.36 -16.05
C THR A 51 -20.44 -1.83 -17.41
N GLY A 52 -21.65 -1.43 -17.82
CA GLY A 52 -22.24 -1.81 -19.11
C GLY A 52 -23.49 -1.00 -19.50
N PRO A 53 -24.02 -1.18 -20.73
CA PRO A 53 -25.31 -0.62 -21.12
C PRO A 53 -26.38 -1.25 -20.22
N ALA A 54 -27.11 -0.42 -19.46
CA ALA A 54 -28.06 -0.84 -18.45
C ALA A 54 -27.45 -1.57 -17.22
N GLY A 55 -26.64 -0.84 -16.44
CA GLY A 55 -26.63 -0.94 -14.96
C GLY A 55 -26.51 -2.32 -14.32
N THR A 56 -25.92 -3.30 -15.01
CA THR A 56 -25.88 -4.69 -14.55
C THR A 56 -24.97 -4.78 -13.31
N PRO A 57 -25.44 -5.26 -12.15
CA PRO A 57 -24.60 -5.40 -10.98
C PRO A 57 -23.49 -6.42 -11.24
N ALA A 58 -22.27 -6.09 -10.78
CA ALA A 58 -21.04 -6.82 -11.08
C ALA A 58 -21.00 -8.26 -10.51
N ASN A 59 -21.94 -8.64 -9.66
CA ASN A 59 -22.06 -9.95 -9.03
C ASN A 59 -23.52 -10.45 -9.09
N GLY A 60 -23.69 -11.70 -9.53
CA GLY A 60 -24.98 -12.33 -9.81
C GLY A 60 -25.93 -12.53 -8.61
N ASN A 61 -25.61 -11.97 -7.45
CA ASN A 61 -26.41 -11.95 -6.22
C ASN A 61 -27.06 -10.57 -5.95
N GLY A 62 -26.84 -9.57 -6.81
CA GLY A 62 -27.47 -8.24 -6.69
C GLY A 62 -26.89 -7.34 -5.59
N GLN A 63 -25.82 -7.77 -4.89
CA GLN A 63 -25.16 -6.98 -3.84
C GLN A 63 -23.76 -6.56 -4.28
N SER A 64 -23.66 -5.53 -5.11
CA SER A 64 -22.36 -5.01 -5.56
C SER A 64 -21.91 -3.84 -4.68
N TRP A 65 -20.64 -3.87 -4.27
CA TRP A 65 -19.98 -2.77 -3.58
C TRP A 65 -18.61 -2.53 -4.21
N ALA A 66 -18.12 -1.30 -4.12
CA ALA A 66 -16.81 -0.89 -4.59
C ALA A 66 -16.02 -0.27 -3.45
N LEU A 67 -14.71 -0.50 -3.43
CA LEU A 67 -13.75 0.21 -2.58
C LEU A 67 -12.86 1.07 -3.48
N THR A 68 -12.92 2.38 -3.29
CA THR A 68 -11.99 3.32 -3.92
C THR A 68 -10.93 3.69 -2.90
N VAL A 69 -9.66 3.54 -3.25
CA VAL A 69 -8.54 4.04 -2.46
C VAL A 69 -7.86 5.16 -3.23
N THR A 70 -7.99 6.38 -2.73
CA THR A 70 -7.35 7.56 -3.29
C THR A 70 -6.09 7.86 -2.50
N ARG A 71 -5.03 8.25 -3.22
CA ARG A 71 -3.75 8.63 -2.62
C ARG A 71 -3.38 10.06 -3.00
N GLU A 72 -3.08 10.85 -1.99
CA GLU A 72 -2.44 12.15 -2.12
C GLU A 72 -0.98 12.02 -1.69
N GLY A 73 -0.05 12.17 -2.64
CA GLY A 73 1.39 12.02 -2.41
C GLY A 73 2.08 11.17 -3.47
N SER A 74 3.38 10.88 -3.27
CA SER A 74 4.24 10.20 -4.27
C SER A 74 5.03 9.02 -3.71
N ARG A 75 4.90 8.70 -2.42
CA ARG A 75 5.63 7.59 -1.80
C ARG A 75 5.01 6.22 -2.10
N PRO A 76 5.81 5.16 -2.23
CA PRO A 76 5.29 3.83 -2.48
C PRO A 76 4.58 3.28 -1.23
N HIS A 77 3.35 2.81 -1.39
CA HIS A 77 2.55 2.15 -0.35
C HIS A 77 2.16 0.74 -0.78
N ARG A 78 1.94 -0.14 0.19
CA ARG A 78 1.36 -1.47 -0.03
C ARG A 78 0.07 -1.58 0.78
N ILE A 79 -1.03 -1.85 0.10
CA ILE A 79 -2.37 -1.91 0.68
C ILE A 79 -2.88 -3.34 0.54
N THR A 80 -3.39 -3.91 1.63
CA THR A 80 -4.07 -5.20 1.64
C THR A 80 -5.52 -4.95 2.03
N VAL A 81 -6.46 -5.47 1.24
CA VAL A 81 -7.90 -5.29 1.46
C VAL A 81 -8.49 -6.65 1.81
N GLY A 82 -9.21 -6.72 2.92
CA GLY A 82 -9.99 -7.89 3.32
C GLY A 82 -11.46 -7.52 3.39
N ALA A 83 -12.33 -8.39 2.86
CA ALA A 83 -13.77 -8.27 2.96
C ALA A 83 -14.31 -9.48 3.73
N TYR A 84 -15.26 -9.23 4.63
CA TYR A 84 -15.85 -10.26 5.47
C TYR A 84 -17.38 -10.17 5.35
N ASP A 85 -18.03 -11.31 5.16
CA ASP A 85 -19.49 -11.42 5.22
C ASP A 85 -19.91 -11.82 6.64
N HIS A 86 -20.98 -11.21 7.14
CA HIS A 86 -21.58 -11.52 8.43
C HIS A 86 -22.58 -12.69 8.39
N ALA A 87 -22.78 -13.35 7.23
CA ALA A 87 -23.72 -14.46 7.03
C ALA A 87 -23.41 -15.78 7.81
N LEU A 88 -22.63 -15.72 8.88
CA LEU A 88 -22.39 -16.81 9.82
C LEU A 88 -22.78 -16.37 11.24
N ASN A 89 -24.08 -16.27 11.50
CA ASN A 89 -24.70 -16.46 12.81
C ASN A 89 -26.11 -17.02 12.63
#